data_AF-A0A820CS96-F1
#
_entry.id   AF-A0A820CS96-F1
#
_cell.length_a   1.000
_cell.length_b   1.000
_cell.length_c   1.000
_cell.angle_alpha   90.00
_cell.angle_beta   90.00
_cell.angle_gamma   90.00
#
_symmetry.space_group_name_H-M   'P 1'
#
loop_
_entity.id
_entity.type
_entity.pdbx_description
1 polymer ?
#
loop_
_entity_poly.entity_id
_entity_poly.type
_entity_poly.pdbx_seq_one_letter_code
_entity_poly.pdbx_strand_id
1 'polypeptide(L)'
;MEERDRFSEIKERLKQFLENQVTNFRFSFPFGRPEGALKATLSLLERVLSKDIATPISRDDIRNFIRKCLENAAYTNYTRVSDQAKIEGEREMQQQNDNEMVYNRDDSPRKKIDDLIHLAELCIELLQQDSEHYQEAFKQYNDLLIEHEEIF
;
A
#
# COMPACT_ATOMS: atom_id res chain seq x y z
N MET A 1 38.70 -2.03 -5.47
CA MET A 1 37.72 -1.13 -6.12
C MET A 1 36.46 -1.93 -6.46
N GLU A 2 36.61 -3.03 -7.20
CA GLU A 2 35.50 -3.94 -7.56
C GLU A 2 34.62 -4.41 -6.39
N GLU A 3 35.17 -4.81 -5.24
CA GLU A 3 34.35 -5.28 -4.10
C GLU A 3 33.49 -4.17 -3.48
N ARG A 4 34.02 -2.94 -3.42
CA ARG A 4 33.30 -1.78 -2.87
C ARG A 4 32.16 -1.36 -3.79
N ASP A 5 32.40 -1.41 -5.09
CA ASP A 5 31.41 -1.05 -6.10
C ASP A 5 30.32 -2.12 -6.16
N ARG A 6 30.69 -3.41 -6.12
CA ARG A 6 29.75 -4.54 -6.03
C ARG A 6 28.89 -4.50 -4.76
N PHE A 7 29.49 -4.17 -3.61
CA PHE A 7 28.72 -3.99 -2.37
C PHE A 7 27.70 -2.86 -2.51
N SER A 8 28.11 -1.74 -3.10
CA SER A 8 27.24 -0.58 -3.31
C SER A 8 26.07 -0.90 -4.25
N GLU A 9 26.31 -1.68 -5.31
CA GLU A 9 25.27 -2.16 -6.21
C GLU A 9 24.26 -3.07 -5.50
N ILE A 10 24.74 -4.05 -4.72
CA ILE A 10 23.87 -4.98 -3.97
C ILE A 10 23.04 -4.21 -2.94
N LYS A 11 23.64 -3.23 -2.26
CA LYS A 11 22.97 -2.39 -1.28
C LYS A 11 21.85 -1.55 -1.91
N GLU A 12 22.09 -0.94 -3.07
CA GLU A 12 21.05 -0.17 -3.76
C GLU A 12 19.91 -1.07 -4.25
N ARG A 13 20.22 -2.27 -4.77
CA ARG A 13 19.19 -3.26 -5.14
C ARG A 13 18.35 -3.70 -3.94
N LEU A 14 18.99 -3.93 -2.79
CA LEU A 14 18.29 -4.27 -1.56
C LEU A 14 17.39 -3.12 -1.09
N LYS A 15 17.87 -1.88 -1.15
CA LYS A 15 17.08 -0.69 -0.82
C LYS A 15 15.82 -0.60 -1.68
N GLN A 16 15.95 -0.73 -3.00
CA GLN A 16 14.81 -0.71 -3.93
C GLN A 16 13.81 -1.84 -3.65
N PHE A 17 14.32 -3.04 -3.34
CA PHE A 17 13.47 -4.16 -2.96
C PHE A 17 12.66 -3.85 -1.70
N LEU A 18 13.30 -3.34 -0.64
CA LEU A 18 12.64 -2.98 0.61
C LEU A 18 11.66 -1.82 0.44
N GLU A 19 12.01 -0.81 -0.34
CA GLU A 19 11.11 0.29 -0.73
C GLU A 19 9.82 -0.25 -1.36
N ASN A 20 9.96 -1.19 -2.31
CA ASN A 20 8.83 -1.82 -2.96
C ASN A 20 7.99 -2.68 -2.01
N GLN A 21 8.62 -3.40 -1.07
CA GLN A 21 7.91 -4.18 -0.04
C GLN A 21 7.10 -3.29 0.91
N VAL A 22 7.66 -2.15 1.33
CA VAL A 22 6.97 -1.18 2.19
C VAL A 22 5.85 -0.48 1.43
N THR A 23 6.08 -0.06 0.18
CA THR A 23 5.04 0.57 -0.67
C THR A 23 3.87 -0.39 -0.93
N ASN A 24 4.15 -1.69 -1.04
CA ASN A 24 3.16 -2.73 -1.27
C ASN A 24 2.90 -3.56 -0.01
N PHE A 25 2.89 -2.95 1.17
CA PHE A 25 2.87 -3.69 2.44
C PHE A 25 1.68 -4.65 2.56
N ARG A 26 0.49 -4.25 2.07
CA ARG A 26 -0.70 -5.11 2.10
C ARG A 26 -0.57 -6.38 1.26
N PHE A 27 0.16 -6.30 0.16
CA PHE A 27 0.39 -7.44 -0.74
C PHE A 27 1.60 -8.27 -0.30
N SER A 28 2.65 -7.60 0.18
CA SER A 28 3.89 -8.23 0.63
C SER A 28 3.73 -8.93 1.99
N PHE A 29 2.82 -8.43 2.83
CA PHE A 29 2.54 -8.92 4.17
C PHE A 29 1.02 -9.04 4.39
N PRO A 30 0.33 -9.95 3.68
CA PRO A 30 -1.13 -10.03 3.75
C PRO A 30 -1.62 -10.25 5.19
N PHE A 31 -2.51 -9.39 5.67
CA PHE A 31 -3.06 -9.40 7.03
C PHE A 31 -1.97 -9.41 8.13
N GLY A 32 -0.85 -8.72 7.86
CA GLY A 32 0.29 -8.66 8.77
C GLY A 32 1.07 -9.97 8.90
N ARG A 33 0.85 -10.94 7.99
CA ARG A 33 1.56 -12.23 8.00
C ARG A 33 2.78 -12.24 7.05
N PRO A 34 3.88 -12.92 7.44
CA PRO A 34 4.12 -13.49 8.76
C PRO A 34 4.28 -12.39 9.83
N GLU A 35 3.88 -12.72 11.06
CA GLU A 35 3.84 -11.74 12.16
C GLU A 35 5.22 -11.13 12.40
N GLY A 36 5.28 -9.80 12.49
CA GLY A 36 6.51 -9.04 12.69
C GLY A 36 7.39 -8.88 11.45
N ALA A 37 7.06 -9.49 10.30
CA ALA A 37 7.88 -9.42 9.10
C ALA A 37 7.95 -8.00 8.51
N LEU A 38 6.85 -7.26 8.51
CA LEU A 38 6.84 -5.85 8.08
C LEU A 38 7.71 -4.99 9.00
N LYS A 39 7.62 -5.18 10.32
CA LYS A 39 8.46 -4.48 11.32
C LYS A 39 9.95 -4.78 11.13
N ALA A 40 10.28 -6.04 10.85
CA ALA A 40 11.65 -6.46 10.53
C ALA A 40 12.15 -5.86 9.21
N THR A 41 11.26 -5.74 8.21
CA THR A 41 11.53 -5.12 6.91
C THR A 41 11.84 -3.62 7.07
N LEU A 42 11.04 -2.90 7.85
CA LEU A 42 11.30 -1.49 8.21
C LEU A 42 12.64 -1.35 8.94
N SER A 43 12.90 -2.21 9.94
CA SER A 43 14.17 -2.22 10.69
C SER A 43 15.39 -2.49 9.80
N LEU A 44 15.25 -3.36 8.79
CA LEU A 44 16.30 -3.63 7.82
C LEU A 44 16.51 -2.44 6.88
N LEU A 45 15.42 -1.81 6.42
CA LEU A 45 15.49 -0.62 5.57
C LEU A 45 16.26 0.52 6.25
N GLU A 46 16.00 0.79 7.54
CA GLU A 46 16.75 1.78 8.33
C GLU A 46 18.27 1.53 8.28
N ARG A 47 18.68 0.26 8.40
CA ARG A 47 20.10 -0.14 8.35
C ARG A 47 20.69 -0.03 6.95
N VAL A 48 19.92 -0.36 5.92
CA VAL A 48 20.35 -0.28 4.52
C VAL A 48 20.51 1.17 4.08
N LEU A 49 19.68 2.08 4.57
CA LEU A 49 19.78 3.51 4.25
C LEU A 49 21.02 4.18 4.87
N SER A 50 21.56 3.64 5.96
CA SER A 50 22.78 4.17 6.59
C SER A 50 23.97 4.12 5.64
N LYS A 51 24.68 5.23 5.41
CA LYS A 51 25.76 5.33 4.40
C LYS A 51 26.95 4.42 4.74
N ASP A 52 27.38 4.42 6.00
CA ASP A 52 28.39 3.54 6.58
C ASP A 52 28.21 3.45 8.12
N ILE A 53 29.02 2.65 8.82
CA ILE A 53 28.97 2.51 10.30
C ILE A 53 29.34 3.83 11.02
N ALA A 54 30.15 4.68 10.38
CA ALA A 54 30.67 5.91 10.97
C ALA A 54 29.72 7.11 10.78
N THR A 55 28.83 7.04 9.78
CA THR A 55 27.92 8.11 9.36
C THR A 55 26.51 7.56 9.25
N PRO A 56 25.81 7.36 10.39
CA PRO A 56 24.43 6.92 10.39
C PRO A 56 23.57 7.94 9.63
N ILE A 57 22.60 7.43 8.87
CA ILE A 57 21.61 8.29 8.23
C ILE A 57 20.78 9.00 9.30
N SER A 58 20.34 10.23 9.02
CA SER A 58 19.50 10.95 9.98
C SER A 58 18.14 10.26 10.13
N ARG A 59 17.53 10.39 11.32
CA ARG A 59 16.18 9.89 11.56
C ARG A 59 15.15 10.55 10.65
N ASP A 60 15.38 11.81 10.27
CA ASP A 60 14.51 12.56 9.36
C ASP A 60 14.58 12.02 7.94
N ASP A 61 15.76 11.65 7.43
CA ASP A 61 15.89 11.07 6.10
C ASP A 61 15.19 9.69 6.02
N ILE A 62 15.34 8.86 7.06
CA ILE A 62 14.60 7.59 7.16
C ILE A 62 13.09 7.85 7.14
N ARG A 63 12.64 8.80 7.98
CA ARG A 63 11.23 9.15 8.10
C ARG A 63 10.67 9.67 6.78
N ASN A 64 11.41 10.53 6.07
CA ASN A 64 11.02 11.05 4.76
C ASN A 64 10.95 9.94 3.70
N PHE A 65 11.87 8.97 3.77
CA PHE A 65 11.83 7.81 2.88
C PHE A 65 10.58 6.96 3.13
N ILE A 66 10.25 6.67 4.39
CA ILE A 66 9.06 5.90 4.76
C ILE A 66 7.78 6.66 4.40
N ARG A 67 7.74 7.98 4.61
CA ARG A 67 6.62 8.83 4.17
C ARG A 67 6.37 8.66 2.69
N LYS A 68 7.40 8.76 1.86
CA LYS A 68 7.28 8.58 0.41
C LYS A 68 6.75 7.18 0.04
N CYS A 69 7.20 6.14 0.73
CA CYS A 69 6.66 4.79 0.53
C CYS A 69 5.16 4.72 0.86
N LEU A 70 4.75 5.34 1.96
CA LEU A 70 3.37 5.35 2.43
C LEU A 70 2.46 6.21 1.55
N GLU A 71 2.92 7.38 1.09
CA GLU A 71 2.23 8.18 0.07
C GLU A 71 1.99 7.35 -1.20
N ASN A 72 3.03 6.69 -1.72
CA ASN A 72 2.90 5.80 -2.88
C ASN A 72 1.99 4.58 -2.60
N ALA A 73 1.98 4.08 -1.36
CA ALA A 73 1.10 3.00 -0.94
C ALA A 73 -0.36 3.42 -0.97
N ALA A 74 -0.69 4.67 -0.61
CA ALA A 74 -2.05 5.20 -0.67
C ALA A 74 -2.58 5.16 -2.11
N TYR A 75 -1.83 5.71 -3.06
CA TYR A 75 -2.20 5.67 -4.47
C TYR A 75 -2.31 4.24 -5.02
N THR A 76 -1.38 3.37 -4.64
CA THR A 76 -1.37 1.96 -5.07
C THR A 76 -2.58 1.21 -4.52
N ASN A 77 -2.90 1.41 -3.24
CA ASN A 77 -4.06 0.80 -2.59
C ASN A 77 -5.36 1.31 -3.22
N TYR A 78 -5.49 2.63 -3.43
CA TYR A 78 -6.67 3.24 -4.05
C TYR A 78 -6.90 2.72 -5.47
N THR A 79 -5.84 2.66 -6.28
CA THR A 79 -5.91 2.11 -7.64
C THR A 79 -6.40 0.67 -7.62
N ARG A 80 -5.89 -0.17 -6.72
CA ARG A 80 -6.30 -1.57 -6.62
C ARG A 80 -7.74 -1.74 -6.15
N VAL A 81 -8.17 -1.00 -5.14
CA VAL A 81 -9.55 -1.11 -4.63
C VAL A 81 -10.55 -0.59 -5.65
N SER A 82 -10.24 0.50 -6.36
CA SER A 82 -11.10 1.02 -7.42
C SER A 82 -11.20 0.06 -8.60
N ASP A 83 -10.09 -0.58 -9.01
CA ASP A 83 -10.10 -1.63 -10.02
C ASP A 83 -10.93 -2.86 -9.55
N GLN A 84 -10.80 -3.26 -8.29
CA GLN A 84 -11.59 -4.34 -7.71
C GLN A 84 -13.08 -4.02 -7.69
N ALA A 85 -13.46 -2.83 -7.18
CA ALA A 85 -14.83 -2.36 -7.11
C ALA A 85 -15.50 -2.36 -8.49
N LYS A 86 -14.75 -1.92 -9.52
CA LYS A 86 -15.23 -1.92 -10.91
C LYS A 86 -15.50 -3.34 -11.42
N ILE A 87 -14.58 -4.28 -11.19
CA ILE A 87 -14.74 -5.67 -11.61
C ILE A 87 -15.93 -6.33 -10.90
N GLU A 88 -16.12 -6.05 -9.60
CA GLU A 88 -17.24 -6.56 -8.82
C GLU A 88 -18.58 -6.03 -9.34
N GLY A 89 -18.69 -4.72 -9.57
CA GLY A 89 -19.88 -4.12 -10.18
C GLY A 89 -20.20 -4.68 -11.58
N GLU A 90 -19.19 -4.94 -12.40
CA GLU A 90 -19.36 -5.61 -13.70
C GLU A 90 -19.93 -7.03 -13.57
N ARG A 91 -19.46 -7.81 -12.58
CA ARG A 91 -19.97 -9.18 -12.34
C ARG A 91 -21.38 -9.18 -11.79
N GLU A 92 -21.75 -8.24 -10.93
CA GLU A 92 -23.10 -8.12 -10.40
C GLU A 92 -24.10 -7.79 -11.51
N MET A 93 -23.73 -6.91 -12.44
CA MET A 93 -24.54 -6.65 -13.63
C MET A 93 -24.72 -7.91 -14.50
N GLN A 94 -23.65 -8.67 -14.76
CA GLN A 94 -23.75 -9.90 -15.55
C GLN A 94 -24.69 -10.93 -14.91
N GLN A 95 -24.69 -11.05 -13.58
CA GLN A 95 -25.60 -11.94 -12.85
C GLN A 95 -27.06 -11.45 -12.85
N GLN A 96 -27.29 -10.15 -12.88
CA GLN A 96 -28.65 -9.57 -12.98
C GLN A 96 -29.21 -9.63 -14.42
N ASN A 97 -28.33 -9.66 -15.43
CA ASN A 97 -28.68 -9.63 -16.85
C ASN A 97 -29.30 -10.94 -17.41
N ASP A 98 -29.39 -12.02 -16.62
CA ASP A 98 -30.15 -13.23 -17.00
C ASP A 98 -31.69 -13.00 -16.96
N ASN A 99 -32.16 -11.87 -16.41
CA ASN A 99 -33.57 -11.45 -16.41
C ASN A 99 -33.74 -10.01 -16.95
N GLU A 100 -34.07 -9.88 -18.24
CA GLU A 100 -34.58 -8.69 -18.96
C GLU A 100 -33.69 -7.44 -19.19
N MET A 101 -33.37 -7.23 -20.47
CA MET A 101 -33.31 -5.96 -21.24
C MET A 101 -32.72 -4.71 -20.56
N VAL A 102 -31.41 -4.51 -20.69
CA VAL A 102 -30.77 -3.26 -20.23
C VAL A 102 -29.66 -2.79 -21.19
N TYR A 103 -30.04 -2.14 -22.29
CA TYR A 103 -29.07 -1.45 -23.16
C TYR A 103 -28.69 -0.03 -22.65
N ASN A 104 -29.14 0.39 -21.46
CA ASN A 104 -28.99 1.78 -20.97
C ASN A 104 -28.64 1.97 -19.47
N ARG A 105 -28.36 0.92 -18.66
CA ARG A 105 -28.00 1.13 -17.23
C ARG A 105 -26.61 1.66 -17.02
N ASP A 106 -25.70 1.42 -17.96
CA ASP A 106 -24.26 1.57 -17.72
C ASP A 106 -23.87 3.02 -17.35
N ASP A 107 -24.70 3.99 -17.73
CA ASP A 107 -24.49 5.42 -17.50
C ASP A 107 -25.55 6.12 -16.63
N SER A 108 -26.46 5.37 -16.00
CA SER A 108 -27.49 5.96 -15.13
C SER A 108 -26.84 6.69 -13.93
N PRO A 109 -27.29 7.92 -13.59
CA PRO A 109 -26.83 8.60 -12.38
C PRO A 109 -26.98 7.76 -11.11
N ARG A 110 -28.02 6.91 -11.05
CA ARG A 110 -28.24 6.00 -9.92
C ARG A 110 -27.14 4.95 -9.83
N LYS A 111 -26.76 4.34 -10.95
CA LYS A 111 -25.69 3.34 -10.99
C LYS A 111 -24.36 3.95 -10.54
N LYS A 112 -24.04 5.17 -11.01
CA LYS A 112 -22.83 5.89 -10.58
C LYS A 112 -22.78 6.12 -9.08
N ILE A 113 -23.93 6.39 -8.45
CA ILE A 113 -24.02 6.51 -6.98
C ILE A 113 -23.81 5.16 -6.32
N ASP A 114 -24.46 4.10 -6.82
CA ASP A 114 -24.31 2.74 -6.27
C ASP A 114 -22.84 2.27 -6.36
N ASP A 115 -22.16 2.50 -7.49
CA ASP A 115 -20.74 2.18 -7.69
C ASP A 115 -19.82 2.98 -6.73
N LEU A 116 -20.14 4.26 -6.48
CA LEU A 116 -19.41 5.09 -5.52
C LEU A 116 -19.62 4.65 -4.08
N ILE A 117 -20.82 4.21 -3.72
CA ILE A 117 -21.12 3.65 -2.40
C ILE A 117 -20.31 2.37 -2.19
N HIS A 118 -20.32 1.45 -3.16
CA HIS A 118 -19.56 0.20 -3.09
C HIS A 118 -18.05 0.45 -2.94
N LEU A 119 -17.50 1.38 -3.73
CA LEU A 119 -16.10 1.78 -3.60
C LEU A 119 -15.81 2.35 -2.20
N ALA A 120 -16.70 3.19 -1.66
CA ALA A 120 -16.52 3.76 -0.32
C ALA A 120 -16.55 2.70 0.78
N GLU A 121 -17.41 1.69 0.67
CA GLU A 121 -17.48 0.56 1.60
C GLU A 121 -16.16 -0.24 1.60
N LEU A 122 -15.65 -0.58 0.40
CA LEU A 122 -14.36 -1.25 0.28
C LEU A 122 -13.21 -0.41 0.84
N CYS A 123 -13.20 0.91 0.63
CA CYS A 123 -12.21 1.79 1.22
C CYS A 123 -12.26 1.76 2.77
N ILE A 124 -13.46 1.80 3.36
CA ILE A 124 -13.64 1.71 4.81
C ILE A 124 -13.12 0.38 5.35
N GLU A 125 -13.45 -0.74 4.69
CA GLU A 125 -12.96 -2.06 5.09
C GLU A 125 -11.43 -2.15 5.02
N LEU A 126 -10.83 -1.59 3.96
CA LEU A 126 -9.38 -1.55 3.83
C LEU A 126 -8.74 -0.72 4.96
N LEU A 127 -9.27 0.46 5.27
CA LEU A 127 -8.75 1.30 6.36
C LEU A 127 -8.87 0.60 7.72
N GLN A 128 -9.99 -0.07 7.98
CA GLN A 128 -10.15 -0.86 9.20
C GLN A 128 -9.12 -1.99 9.29
N GLN A 129 -8.92 -2.74 8.20
CA GLN A 129 -7.88 -3.77 8.13
C GLN A 129 -6.48 -3.20 8.34
N ASP A 130 -6.22 -1.96 7.89
CA ASP A 130 -4.91 -1.34 8.06
C ASP A 130 -4.60 -1.06 9.54
N SER A 131 -5.58 -0.53 10.27
CA SER A 131 -5.49 -0.37 11.73
C SER A 131 -5.34 -1.72 12.45
N GLU A 132 -6.10 -2.75 12.05
CA GLU A 132 -6.06 -4.06 12.71
C GLU A 132 -4.74 -4.83 12.51
N HIS A 133 -4.13 -4.72 11.32
CA HIS A 133 -3.02 -5.60 10.94
C HIS A 133 -1.64 -4.93 10.85
N TYR A 134 -1.56 -3.62 10.58
CA TYR A 134 -0.27 -2.96 10.31
C TYR A 134 0.11 -1.88 11.31
N GLN A 135 -0.83 -1.39 12.11
CA GLN A 135 -0.59 -0.32 13.08
C GLN A 135 0.60 -0.62 14.02
N GLU A 136 0.71 -1.84 14.55
CA GLU A 136 1.83 -2.20 15.44
C GLU A 136 3.19 -2.27 14.70
N ALA A 137 3.20 -2.59 13.41
CA ALA A 137 4.43 -2.56 12.60
C ALA A 137 4.89 -1.12 12.34
N PHE A 138 3.93 -0.19 12.12
CA PHE A 138 4.18 1.23 11.90
C PHE A 138 4.15 2.08 13.16
N LYS A 139 4.18 1.50 14.37
CA LYS A 139 4.09 2.24 15.64
C LYS A 139 5.04 3.45 15.77
N GLN A 140 6.25 3.35 15.23
CA GLN A 140 7.26 4.44 15.24
C GLN A 140 7.00 5.52 14.17
N TYR A 141 6.11 5.23 13.24
CA TYR A 141 5.73 6.01 12.07
C TYR A 141 4.19 6.19 12.02
N ASN A 142 3.51 6.13 13.18
CA ASN A 142 2.06 6.08 13.25
C ASN A 142 1.41 7.32 12.64
N ASP A 143 2.04 8.47 12.79
CA ASP A 143 1.58 9.71 12.16
C ASP A 143 1.67 9.63 10.62
N LEU A 144 2.68 8.95 10.06
CA LEU A 144 2.79 8.74 8.63
C LEU A 144 1.76 7.73 8.11
N LEU A 145 1.37 6.76 8.95
CA LEU A 145 0.28 5.84 8.62
C LEU A 145 -1.05 6.61 8.57
N ILE A 146 -1.28 7.53 9.51
CA ILE A 146 -2.45 8.43 9.46
C ILE A 146 -2.40 9.32 8.21
N GLU A 147 -1.25 9.91 7.86
CA GLU A 147 -1.09 10.67 6.60
C GLU A 147 -1.43 9.79 5.37
N HIS A 148 -1.05 8.51 5.38
CA HIS A 148 -1.43 7.55 4.34
C HIS A 148 -2.94 7.31 4.28
N GLU A 149 -3.59 7.13 5.43
CA GLU A 149 -5.04 6.94 5.53
C GLU A 149 -5.82 8.19 5.07
N GLU A 150 -5.27 9.39 5.27
CA GLU A 150 -5.86 10.66 4.80
C GLU A 150 -5.70 10.89 3.29
N ILE A 151 -4.64 10.35 2.68
CA ILE A 151 -4.39 10.44 1.23
C ILE A 151 -5.23 9.41 0.45
N PHE A 152 -5.43 8.23 1.05
CA PHE A 152 -6.18 7.10 0.47
C PHE A 152 -7.68 7.42 0.30
#